data_AF-A0A7Y0ZI17-F1
#
_entry.id   AF-A0A7Y0ZI17-F1
#
_cell.length_a   1.000
_cell.length_b   1.000
_cell.length_c   1.000
_cell.angle_alpha   90.00
_cell.angle_beta   90.00
_cell.angle_gamma   90.00
#
_symmetry.space_group_name_H-M   'P 1'
#
loop_
_entity.id
_entity.type
_entity.pdbx_description
1 polymer ?
#
loop_
_entity_poly.entity_id
_entity_poly.type
_entity_poly.pdbx_seq_one_letter_code
_entity_poly.pdbx_strand_id
1 'polypeptide(L)' 'MSGLSDVRLALHSQELEAGQERGLAGLAPGNPSRWELFWRRRHTRKALLELSREQLRDIGLSAEQARQEGLKPFWRG' A
#
# COMPACT_ATOMS: atom_id res chain seq x y z
N MET A 1 35.21 -0.07 -38.48
CA MET A 1 34.70 1.02 -37.61
C MET A 1 33.18 0.88 -37.65
N SER A 2 32.40 0.56 -36.61
CA SER A 2 32.43 0.94 -35.19
C SER A 2 31.81 -0.17 -34.30
N GLY A 3 32.57 -1.21 -33.94
CA GLY A 3 32.07 -2.25 -33.01
C GLY A 3 32.09 -1.85 -31.52
N LEU A 4 32.60 -0.66 -31.19
CA LEU A 4 32.76 -0.20 -29.81
C LEU A 4 31.53 0.56 -29.27
N SER A 5 30.65 1.08 -30.14
CA SER A 5 29.44 1.78 -29.71
C SER A 5 28.36 0.82 -29.24
N ASP A 6 28.14 -0.28 -29.96
CA ASP A 6 27.10 -1.26 -29.63
C ASP A 6 27.38 -1.98 -28.32
N VAL A 7 28.66 -2.27 -28.03
CA VAL A 7 29.08 -2.88 -26.75
C VAL A 7 28.85 -1.92 -25.58
N ARG A 8 29.13 -0.62 -25.77
CA ARG A 8 28.88 0.38 -24.71
C ARG A 8 27.39 0.59 -24.47
N LEU A 9 26.56 0.56 -25.51
CA LEU A 9 25.10 0.67 -25.38
C LEU A 9 24.51 -0.56 -24.68
N ALA A 10 24.95 -1.76 -25.03
CA ALA A 10 24.50 -3.00 -24.38
C ALA A 10 24.95 -3.07 -22.91
N LEU A 11 26.15 -2.58 -22.58
CA LEU A 11 26.61 -2.49 -21.19
C LEU A 11 25.81 -1.44 -20.40
N HIS A 12 25.55 -0.27 -20.99
CA HIS A 12 24.74 0.77 -20.34
C HIS A 12 23.28 0.34 -20.11
N SER A 13 22.69 -0.41 -21.04
CA SER A 13 21.33 -0.96 -20.86
C SER A 13 21.27 -1.92 -19.67
N GLN A 14 22.26 -2.81 -19.54
CA GLN A 14 22.35 -3.75 -18.43
C GLN A 14 22.57 -3.05 -17.08
N GLU A 15 23.38 -2.00 -17.03
CA GLU A 15 23.58 -1.21 -15.80
C GLU A 15 22.31 -0.44 -15.41
N LEU A 16 21.56 0.08 -16.39
CA LEU A 16 20.27 0.73 -16.17
C LEU A 16 19.23 -0.26 -15.66
N GLU A 17 19.09 -1.42 -16.30
CA GLU A 17 18.18 -2.49 -15.89
C GLU A 17 18.49 -2.99 -14.47
N ALA A 18 19.76 -3.23 -14.13
CA ALA A 18 20.18 -3.65 -12.80
C ALA A 18 19.97 -2.57 -11.72
N GLY A 19 20.09 -1.29 -12.08
CA GLY A 19 19.75 -0.17 -11.19
C GLY A 19 18.24 -0.02 -10.99
N GLN A 20 17.46 -0.26 -12.05
CA GLN A 20 16.01 -0.17 -12.05
C GLN A 20 15.37 -1.31 -11.24
N GLU A 21 15.86 -2.54 -11.36
CA GLU A 21 15.43 -3.67 -10.53
C GLU A 21 15.69 -3.44 -9.03
N ARG A 22 16.84 -2.87 -8.66
CA ARG A 22 17.16 -2.52 -7.26
C ARG A 22 16.30 -1.39 -6.72
N GLY A 23 16.01 -0.38 -7.55
CA GLY A 23 15.12 0.72 -7.19
C GLY A 23 13.69 0.24 -6.95
N LEU A 24 13.17 -0.63 -7.81
CA LEU A 24 11.81 -1.17 -7.70
C LEU A 24 11.66 -2.18 -6.55
N ALA A 25 12.69 -2.97 -6.24
CA ALA A 25 12.68 -3.92 -5.13
C ALA A 25 12.48 -3.25 -3.75
N GLY A 26 12.95 -2.01 -3.57
CA GLY A 26 12.73 -1.22 -2.35
C GLY A 26 11.40 -0.46 -2.30
N LEU A 27 10.72 -0.33 -3.44
CA LEU A 27 9.44 0.39 -3.59
C LEU A 27 8.22 -0.53 -3.44
N ALA A 28 8.42 -1.84 -3.51
CA ALA A 28 7.35 -2.80 -3.25
C ALA A 28 7.04 -2.80 -1.74
N PRO A 29 5.81 -2.42 -1.31
CA PRO A 29 5.44 -2.54 0.08
C PRO A 29 5.55 -4.02 0.47
N GLY A 30 6.49 -4.32 1.36
CA GLY A 30 6.65 -5.68 1.89
C GLY A 30 5.34 -6.15 2.55
N ASN A 31 5.18 -7.46 2.69
CA ASN A 31 4.01 -7.99 3.39
C ASN A 31 3.99 -7.44 4.83
N PRO A 32 2.96 -6.66 5.20
CA PRO A 32 2.88 -6.11 6.55
C PRO A 32 2.82 -7.27 7.54
N SER A 33 3.54 -7.12 8.65
CA SER A 33 3.49 -8.10 9.73
C SER A 33 2.06 -8.27 10.22
N ARG A 34 1.76 -9.44 10.80
CA ARG A 34 0.45 -9.69 11.41
C ARG A 34 0.09 -8.64 12.48
N TRP A 35 1.10 -8.07 13.13
CA TRP A 35 0.97 -7.01 14.13
C TRP A 35 0.64 -5.65 13.52
N GLU A 36 1.25 -5.28 12.39
CA GLU A 36 0.91 -4.06 11.66
C GLU A 36 -0.51 -4.14 11.09
N LEU A 37 -0.90 -5.28 10.51
CA LEU A 37 -2.26 -5.52 10.05
C LEU A 37 -3.28 -5.41 11.19
N PHE A 38 -2.93 -5.94 12.35
CA PHE A 38 -3.73 -5.86 13.56
C PHE A 38 -3.95 -4.40 13.97
N TRP A 39 -2.88 -3.62 14.11
CA TRP A 39 -2.98 -2.21 14.50
C TRP A 39 -3.73 -1.39 13.45
N ARG A 40 -3.46 -1.62 12.17
CA ARG A 40 -4.18 -0.95 11.07
C ARG A 40 -5.67 -1.21 11.17
N ARG A 41 -6.10 -2.47 11.29
CA ARG A 41 -7.52 -2.85 11.39
C ARG A 41 -8.20 -2.25 12.62
N ARG A 42 -7.50 -2.20 13.76
CA ARG A 42 -8.02 -1.57 14.98
C ARG A 42 -8.25 -0.07 14.79
N HIS A 43 -7.27 0.64 14.23
CA HIS A 43 -7.37 2.09 14.01
C HIS A 43 -8.45 2.43 12.98
N THR A 44 -8.48 1.74 11.83
CA THR A 44 -9.46 2.05 10.78
C THR A 44 -10.90 1.80 11.23
N ARG A 45 -11.15 0.75 12.04
CA ARG A 45 -12.49 0.51 12.60
C ARG A 45 -12.90 1.56 13.62
N LYS A 46 -11.97 2.03 14.46
CA LYS A 46 -12.26 3.12 15.41
C LYS A 46 -12.52 4.44 14.71
N ALA A 47 -11.77 4.74 13.66
CA ALA A 47 -11.97 5.94 12.86
C ALA A 47 -13.41 6.05 12.31
N LEU A 48 -14.03 4.94 11.89
CA LEU A 48 -15.43 4.94 11.44
C LEU A 48 -16.42 5.45 12.51
N LEU A 49 -16.12 5.27 13.79
CA LEU A 49 -16.96 5.76 14.90
C LEU A 49 -16.75 7.24 15.20
N GLU A 50 -15.63 7.80 14.76
CA GLU A 50 -15.24 9.20 14.98
C GLU A 50 -15.68 10.12 13.84
N LEU A 51 -15.98 9.56 12.66
CA LEU A 51 -16.45 10.31 11.50
C LEU A 51 -17.84 10.90 11.68
N SER A 52 -18.03 12.11 11.14
CA SER A 52 -19.34 12.76 11.09
C SER A 52 -20.26 12.06 10.08
N ARG A 53 -21.58 12.28 10.20
CA ARG A 53 -22.56 11.72 9.25
C ARG A 53 -22.33 12.18 7.81
N GLU A 54 -21.78 13.37 7.60
CA GLU A 54 -21.45 13.92 6.28
C GLU A 54 -20.24 13.21 5.70
N GLN A 55 -19.18 13.06 6.50
CA GLN A 55 -17.96 12.34 6.08
C GLN A 55 -18.24 10.87 5.78
N LEU A 56 -19.16 10.23 6.53
CA LEU A 56 -19.62 8.88 6.24
C LEU A 56 -20.36 8.81 4.89
N ARG A 57 -21.17 9.82 4.56
CA ARG A 57 -21.85 9.90 3.26
C ARG A 57 -20.87 10.07 2.10
N ASP A 58 -19.81 10.85 2.29
CA ASP A 58 -18.77 11.05 1.27
C ASP A 58 -18.08 9.75 0.88
N ILE A 59 -17.93 8.81 1.83
CA ILE A 59 -17.38 7.47 1.59
C ILE A 59 -18.46 6.40 1.31
N GLY A 60 -19.73 6.81 1.14
CA GLY A 60 -20.84 5.91 0.80
C GLY A 60 -21.30 4.99 1.94
N LEU A 61 -20.98 5.31 3.20
CA LEU A 61 -21.39 4.54 4.37
C LEU A 61 -22.55 5.20 5.13
N SER A 62 -23.47 4.37 5.60
CA SER A 62 -24.45 4.80 6.61
C SER A 62 -23.84 4.80 8.02
N ALA A 63 -24.39 5.63 8.91
CA ALA A 63 -24.00 5.65 10.32
C ALA A 63 -24.18 4.27 11.01
N GLU A 64 -25.19 3.50 10.60
CA GLU A 64 -25.44 2.17 11.13
C GLU A 64 -24.35 1.17 10.67
N GLN A 65 -23.99 1.18 9.39
CA GLN A 65 -22.88 0.35 8.89
C GLN A 65 -21.55 0.73 9.56
N ALA A 66 -21.28 2.02 9.73
CA ALA A 66 -20.08 2.50 10.42
C ALA A 66 -20.03 2.01 11.87
N ARG A 67 -21.17 1.98 12.57
CA ARG A 67 -21.29 1.43 13.93
C ARG A 67 -21.08 -0.07 13.96
N GLN A 68 -21.72 -0.81 13.05
CA GLN A 68 -21.56 -2.26 12.96
C GLN A 68 -20.11 -2.64 12.69
N GLU A 69 -19.42 -1.95 11.77
CA GLU A 69 -18.00 -2.18 11.51
C GLU A 69 -17.09 -1.70 12.64
N GLY A 70 -17.36 -0.54 13.23
CA GLY A 70 -16.53 0.03 14.29
C GLY A 70 -16.63 -0.70 15.63
N LEU A 71 -17.77 -1.35 15.90
CA LEU A 71 -17.99 -2.18 17.09
C LEU A 71 -17.56 -3.65 16.91
N LYS A 72 -17.25 -4.09 15.68
CA LYS A 72 -16.72 -5.44 15.47
C LYS A 72 -15.43 -5.64 16.26
N PRO A 73 -15.26 -6.78 16.95
CA PRO A 73 -14.00 -7.11 17.57
C PRO A 73 -12.87 -7.07 16.52
N PHE A 74 -11.75 -6.42 16.84
CA PHE A 74 -10.66 -6.20 15.88
C PHE A 74 -10.07 -7.51 15.32
N TRP A 75 -10.24 -8.63 16.03
CA TRP A 75 -9.74 -9.96 15.63
C TRP A 75 -10.65 -10.71 14.65
N ARG A 76 -11.91 -10.29 14.46
CA ARG A 76 -12.75 -10.86 13.41
C ARG A 76 -12.49 -10.17 12.08
N GLY A 77 -12.00 -10.96 11.12
CA GLY A 77 -11.96 -10.63 9.69
C GLY A 77 -13.34 -10.79 9.09
#